data_AF-A0A413CXB5-F1
#
_entry.id   AF-A0A413CXB5-F1
#
_cell.length_a   1.000
_cell.length_b   1.000
_cell.length_c   1.000
_cell.angle_alpha   90.00
_cell.angle_beta   90.00
_cell.angle_gamma   90.00
#
_symmetry.space_group_name_H-M   'P 1'
#
loop_
_entity.id
_entity.type
_entity.pdbx_description
1 polymer ?
#
loop_
_entity_poly.entity_id
_entity_poly.type
_entity_poly.pdbx_seq_one_letter_code
_entity_poly.pdbx_strand_id
1 'polypeptide(L)'
;MAVNLRKELGEDSMSPIDIFAIAKTMPELTTVLYPLGSNISGMCIKGEGASLIAINSGMSLGRQRFSMAHEFYHLHFDSEEKKSVCSIAINGGDEKERKADIFASHFLLPSAALYNVLKDSNAVSLEKVVWLEQYFGMSRQAILYRLKSEGKIDSNLYNKMQVDVQYSAAKLGYDTDLYKSTPAGNNMKTTGQYIRMADKLYSEEIISIGKYEEMLLDAFREDLVFGDDNEGDEIID
;
A
#
# COMPACT_ATOMS: atom_id res chain seq x y z
N MET A 1 -9.55 -15.71 2.41
CA MET A 1 -8.96 -14.53 3.09
C MET A 1 -9.06 -13.29 2.20
N ALA A 2 -8.22 -13.11 1.18
CA ALA A 2 -8.21 -11.89 0.36
C ALA A 2 -9.58 -11.47 -0.21
N VAL A 3 -10.30 -12.36 -0.90
CA VAL A 3 -11.63 -12.05 -1.46
C VAL A 3 -12.67 -11.71 -0.39
N ASN A 4 -12.58 -12.34 0.79
CA ASN A 4 -13.52 -12.06 1.88
C ASN A 4 -13.26 -10.68 2.47
N LEU A 5 -11.99 -10.35 2.76
CA LEU A 5 -11.66 -9.03 3.28
C LEU A 5 -12.03 -7.93 2.28
N ARG A 6 -11.84 -8.14 0.97
CA ARG A 6 -12.29 -7.18 -0.05
C ARG A 6 -13.79 -6.90 0.08
N LYS A 7 -14.62 -7.94 0.18
CA LYS A 7 -16.08 -7.79 0.36
C LYS A 7 -16.44 -7.09 1.67
N GLU A 8 -15.77 -7.42 2.76
CA GLU A 8 -15.96 -6.76 4.07
C GLU A 8 -15.62 -5.28 4.01
N LEU A 9 -14.65 -4.90 3.17
CA LEU A 9 -14.24 -3.52 2.92
C LEU A 9 -15.06 -2.83 1.81
N GLY A 10 -16.13 -3.47 1.30
CA GLY A 10 -16.99 -2.91 0.26
C GLY A 10 -16.43 -3.01 -1.17
N GLU A 11 -15.32 -3.71 -1.36
CA GLU A 11 -14.65 -3.88 -2.65
C GLU A 11 -15.11 -5.15 -3.38
N ASP A 12 -15.14 -5.10 -4.71
CA ASP A 12 -15.44 -6.26 -5.54
C ASP A 12 -14.25 -7.24 -5.64
N SER A 13 -14.42 -8.34 -6.37
CA SER A 13 -13.39 -9.40 -6.53
C SER A 13 -12.58 -9.34 -7.83
N MET A 14 -12.64 -8.23 -8.57
CA MET A 14 -12.12 -8.10 -9.93
C MET A 14 -11.32 -6.81 -10.15
N SER A 15 -11.79 -5.70 -9.61
CA SER A 15 -11.29 -4.36 -9.84
C SER A 15 -10.02 -4.07 -9.05
N PRO A 16 -9.19 -3.10 -9.47
CA PRO A 16 -8.10 -2.61 -8.63
C PRO A 16 -8.67 -1.91 -7.39
N ILE A 17 -7.85 -1.81 -6.35
CA ILE A 17 -8.22 -1.13 -5.10
C ILE A 17 -7.28 0.04 -4.83
N ASP A 18 -7.80 1.09 -4.23
CA ASP A 18 -6.97 2.09 -3.56
C ASP A 18 -6.85 1.70 -2.08
N ILE A 19 -5.81 0.92 -1.78
CA ILE A 19 -5.58 0.40 -0.44
C ILE A 19 -5.34 1.50 0.60
N PHE A 20 -4.77 2.64 0.22
CA PHE A 20 -4.56 3.76 1.13
C PHE A 20 -5.86 4.52 1.38
N ALA A 21 -6.72 4.65 0.38
CA ALA A 21 -8.06 5.20 0.59
C ALA A 21 -8.88 4.30 1.53
N ILE A 22 -8.89 2.99 1.29
CA ILE A 22 -9.56 2.01 2.15
C ILE A 22 -9.05 2.12 3.60
N ALA A 23 -7.73 2.17 3.81
CA ALA A 23 -7.15 2.30 5.14
C ALA A 23 -7.64 3.54 5.91
N LYS A 24 -7.83 4.68 5.22
CA LYS A 24 -8.33 5.92 5.83
C LYS A 24 -9.77 5.78 6.33
N THR A 25 -10.58 4.94 5.69
CA THR A 25 -11.98 4.70 6.07
C THR A 25 -12.13 3.82 7.32
N MET A 26 -11.08 3.08 7.70
CA MET A 26 -11.11 2.23 8.89
C MET A 26 -11.10 3.09 10.17
N PRO A 27 -12.12 2.99 11.05
CA PRO A 27 -12.27 3.89 12.21
C PRO A 27 -11.12 3.83 13.22
N GLU A 28 -10.58 2.63 13.45
CA GLU A 28 -9.56 2.35 14.45
C GLU A 28 -8.14 2.24 13.87
N LEU A 29 -7.93 2.60 12.60
CA LEU A 29 -6.62 2.51 11.97
C LEU A 29 -5.98 3.89 11.83
N THR A 30 -4.74 3.99 12.30
CA THR A 30 -3.79 5.06 11.95
C THR A 30 -2.81 4.52 10.92
N THR A 31 -2.62 5.23 9.81
CA THR A 31 -1.60 4.89 8.81
C THR A 31 -0.52 5.95 8.80
N VAL A 32 0.75 5.53 8.88
CA VAL A 32 1.93 6.40 8.87
C VAL A 32 2.80 6.06 7.67
N LEU A 33 3.01 7.01 6.77
CA LEU A 33 4.08 6.95 5.78
C LEU A 33 5.33 7.54 6.42
N TYR A 34 6.43 6.79 6.46
CA TYR A 34 7.69 7.25 7.05
C TYR A 34 8.89 6.53 6.43
N PRO A 35 10.07 7.17 6.25
CA PRO A 35 11.26 6.49 5.72
C PRO A 35 11.88 5.54 6.76
N LEU A 36 11.47 4.28 6.76
CA LEU A 36 11.90 3.25 7.74
C LEU A 36 13.29 2.63 7.45
N GLY A 37 14.14 3.34 6.69
CA GLY A 37 15.46 2.86 6.29
C GLY A 37 15.42 1.76 5.20
N SER A 38 16.52 1.02 5.04
CA SER A 38 16.67 0.01 3.97
C SER A 38 16.16 -1.38 4.34
N ASN A 39 15.84 -1.60 5.61
CA ASN A 39 15.65 -2.95 6.16
C ASN A 39 14.23 -3.23 6.62
N ILE A 40 13.32 -2.26 6.63
CA ILE A 40 11.92 -2.42 7.08
C ILE A 40 11.01 -1.95 5.97
N SER A 41 10.01 -2.76 5.60
CA SER A 41 9.06 -2.41 4.53
C SER A 41 7.75 -1.87 5.09
N GLY A 42 7.37 -2.39 6.24
CA GLY A 42 6.18 -2.01 6.97
C GLY A 42 6.25 -2.52 8.40
N MET A 43 5.30 -2.04 9.20
CA MET A 43 5.08 -2.46 10.58
C MET A 43 3.60 -2.36 10.87
N CYS A 44 3.06 -3.34 11.59
CA CYS A 44 1.70 -3.33 12.09
C CYS A 44 1.70 -3.45 13.62
N ILE A 45 0.95 -2.57 14.27
CA ILE A 45 0.69 -2.60 15.70
C ILE A 45 -0.81 -2.70 15.86
N LYS A 46 -1.28 -3.84 16.34
CA LYS A 46 -2.69 -4.06 16.68
C LYS A 46 -2.90 -3.80 18.17
N GLY A 47 -3.86 -2.96 18.50
CA GLY A 47 -4.26 -2.64 19.87
C GLY A 47 -5.78 -2.66 20.02
N GLU A 48 -6.25 -2.66 21.27
CA GLU A 48 -7.67 -2.58 21.60
C GLU A 48 -8.18 -1.15 21.33
N GLY A 49 -9.07 -0.99 20.35
CA GLY A 49 -9.66 0.29 19.96
C GLY A 49 -8.75 1.24 19.17
N ALA A 50 -7.48 0.89 18.97
CA ALA A 50 -6.56 1.63 18.12
C ALA A 50 -5.45 0.74 17.54
N SER A 51 -5.29 0.78 16.23
CA SER A 51 -4.27 0.07 15.48
C SER A 51 -3.46 1.04 14.62
N LEU A 52 -2.23 0.67 14.33
CA LEU A 52 -1.29 1.46 13.53
C LEU A 52 -0.63 0.60 12.47
N ILE A 53 -0.60 1.09 11.25
CA ILE A 53 0.25 0.56 10.18
C ILE A 53 1.23 1.65 9.74
N ALA A 54 2.53 1.36 9.79
CA ALA A 54 3.56 2.21 9.24
C ALA A 54 4.11 1.58 7.95
N ILE A 55 4.25 2.36 6.88
CA ILE A 55 4.78 1.91 5.58
C ILE A 55 6.01 2.72 5.24
N ASN A 56 7.04 2.03 4.73
CA ASN A 56 8.27 2.67 4.33
C ASN A 56 8.08 3.51 3.05
N SER A 57 7.97 4.82 3.24
CA SER A 57 7.78 5.78 2.15
C SER A 57 9.00 5.95 1.23
N GLY A 58 10.17 5.47 1.66
CA GLY A 58 11.38 5.42 0.84
C GLY A 58 11.33 4.37 -0.27
N MET A 59 10.33 3.48 -0.27
CA MET A 59 10.14 2.45 -1.29
C MET A 59 9.32 2.96 -2.47
N SER A 60 9.41 2.29 -3.62
CA SER A 60 8.55 2.60 -4.77
C SER A 60 7.06 2.49 -4.42
N LEU A 61 6.19 3.30 -5.03
CA LEU A 61 4.73 3.26 -4.77
C LEU A 61 4.14 1.85 -4.88
N GLY A 62 4.51 1.07 -5.91
CA GLY A 62 4.02 -0.31 -6.07
C GLY A 62 4.47 -1.25 -4.95
N ARG A 63 5.59 -0.96 -4.29
CA ARG A 63 6.03 -1.68 -3.09
C ARG A 63 5.34 -1.17 -1.83
N GLN A 64 5.11 0.13 -1.68
CA GLN A 64 4.32 0.67 -0.57
C GLN A 64 2.92 0.07 -0.54
N ARG A 65 2.25 -0.02 -1.71
CA ARG A 65 0.94 -0.67 -1.85
C ARG A 65 0.97 -2.15 -1.46
N PHE A 66 2.02 -2.87 -1.86
CA PHE A 66 2.21 -4.27 -1.50
C PHE A 66 2.43 -4.43 0.02
N SER A 67 3.31 -3.63 0.61
CA SER A 67 3.54 -3.62 2.06
C SER A 67 2.27 -3.28 2.83
N MET A 68 1.46 -2.31 2.37
CA MET A 68 0.16 -2.03 2.99
C MET A 68 -0.77 -3.25 2.97
N ALA A 69 -0.83 -3.97 1.85
CA ALA A 69 -1.64 -5.19 1.72
C ALA A 69 -1.10 -6.33 2.58
N HIS A 70 0.21 -6.40 2.75
CA HIS A 70 0.88 -7.33 3.65
C HIS A 70 0.52 -7.01 5.12
N GLU A 71 0.61 -5.74 5.55
CA GLU A 71 0.23 -5.34 6.91
C GLU A 71 -1.28 -5.51 7.18
N PHE A 72 -2.14 -5.38 6.17
CA PHE A 72 -3.55 -5.73 6.28
C PHE A 72 -3.77 -7.20 6.64
N TYR A 73 -2.90 -8.11 6.18
CA TYR A 73 -2.97 -9.49 6.60
C TYR A 73 -2.74 -9.62 8.11
N HIS A 74 -1.67 -8.99 8.61
CA HIS A 74 -1.34 -9.01 10.03
C HIS A 74 -2.46 -8.39 10.88
N LEU A 75 -2.99 -7.25 10.47
CA LEU A 75 -4.07 -6.57 11.18
C LEU A 75 -5.31 -7.47 11.35
N HIS A 76 -5.73 -8.16 10.29
CA HIS A 76 -7.02 -8.87 10.28
C HIS A 76 -6.92 -10.35 10.65
N PHE A 77 -5.81 -11.03 10.34
CA PHE A 77 -5.70 -12.47 10.43
C PHE A 77 -4.68 -12.97 11.47
N ASP A 78 -3.90 -12.08 12.07
CA ASP A 78 -3.08 -12.47 13.20
C ASP A 78 -3.92 -12.54 14.48
N SER A 79 -3.83 -13.70 15.13
CA SER A 79 -4.53 -14.03 16.36
C SER A 79 -3.84 -13.53 17.63
N GLU A 80 -2.58 -13.09 17.55
CA GLU A 80 -1.85 -12.55 18.70
C GLU A 80 -1.97 -11.01 18.75
N GLU A 81 -2.41 -10.48 19.88
CA GLU A 81 -2.32 -9.05 20.23
C GLU A 81 -0.84 -8.64 20.39
N LYS A 82 -0.10 -8.52 19.29
CA LYS A 82 1.33 -8.14 19.32
C LYS A 82 1.73 -7.31 18.10
N LYS A 83 2.78 -6.52 18.31
CA LYS A 83 3.49 -5.73 17.29
C LYS A 83 4.19 -6.68 16.30
N SER A 84 3.96 -6.52 15.00
CA SER A 84 4.74 -7.15 13.93
C SER A 84 5.60 -6.10 13.22
N VAL A 85 6.88 -6.40 13.04
CA VAL A 85 7.82 -5.56 12.28
C VAL A 85 8.33 -6.37 11.09
N CYS A 86 8.03 -5.93 9.88
CA CYS A 86 8.33 -6.71 8.67
C CYS A 86 9.61 -6.18 8.00
N SER A 87 10.66 -7.00 8.00
CA SER A 87 11.94 -6.66 7.38
C SER A 87 11.94 -6.82 5.85
N ILE A 88 12.65 -5.94 5.14
CA ILE A 88 12.90 -6.02 3.68
C ILE A 88 13.74 -7.26 3.33
N ALA A 89 14.65 -7.66 4.22
CA ALA A 89 15.39 -8.91 4.13
C ALA A 89 14.60 -9.99 4.89
N ILE A 90 13.73 -10.71 4.19
CA ILE A 90 13.05 -11.89 4.72
C ILE A 90 14.02 -13.08 4.57
N ASN A 91 14.63 -13.50 5.68
CA ASN A 91 15.04 -14.89 5.80
C ASN A 91 13.75 -15.72 5.77
N GLY A 92 13.50 -16.42 4.66
CA GLY A 92 12.28 -17.18 4.38
C GLY A 92 12.05 -18.38 5.31
N GLY A 93 11.77 -18.11 6.58
CA GLY A 93 11.55 -19.12 7.62
C GLY A 93 10.18 -19.08 8.30
N ASP A 94 9.42 -17.98 8.21
CA ASP A 94 8.12 -17.87 8.88
C ASP A 94 6.96 -18.11 7.90
N GLU A 95 6.19 -19.17 8.13
CA GLU A 95 5.00 -19.52 7.35
C GLU A 95 3.98 -18.37 7.32
N LYS A 96 3.98 -17.55 8.38
CA LYS A 96 3.10 -16.40 8.55
C LYS A 96 3.39 -15.29 7.55
N GLU A 97 4.65 -14.84 7.45
CA GLU A 97 5.10 -13.85 6.48
C GLU A 97 4.83 -14.31 5.04
N ARG A 98 5.02 -15.60 4.77
CA ARG A 98 4.69 -16.18 3.47
C ARG A 98 3.19 -16.13 3.17
N LYS A 99 2.32 -16.34 4.18
CA LYS A 99 0.87 -16.17 4.03
C LYS A 99 0.49 -14.72 3.79
N ALA A 100 1.16 -13.78 4.47
CA ALA A 100 0.98 -12.34 4.26
C ALA A 100 1.35 -11.91 2.82
N ASP A 101 2.47 -12.39 2.29
CA ASP A 101 2.86 -12.13 0.89
C ASP A 101 1.87 -12.71 -0.13
N ILE A 102 1.43 -13.95 0.10
CA ILE A 102 0.40 -14.58 -0.75
C ILE A 102 -0.90 -13.78 -0.67
N PHE A 103 -1.31 -13.39 0.54
CA PHE A 103 -2.49 -12.58 0.77
C PHE A 103 -2.39 -11.25 0.01
N ALA A 104 -1.29 -10.50 0.19
CA ALA A 104 -1.07 -9.21 -0.44
C ALA A 104 -1.15 -9.30 -1.97
N SER A 105 -0.53 -10.33 -2.55
CA SER A 105 -0.61 -10.60 -3.99
C SER A 105 -2.05 -10.85 -4.46
N HIS A 106 -2.84 -11.64 -3.74
CA HIS A 106 -4.24 -11.95 -4.10
C HIS A 106 -5.22 -10.82 -3.78
N PHE A 107 -4.89 -9.99 -2.80
CA PHE A 107 -5.69 -8.85 -2.39
C PHE A 107 -5.58 -7.71 -3.41
N LEU A 108 -4.36 -7.42 -3.89
CA LEU A 108 -4.15 -6.40 -4.93
C LEU A 108 -4.51 -6.91 -6.33
N LEU A 109 -4.18 -8.16 -6.66
CA LEU A 109 -4.51 -8.81 -7.94
C LEU A 109 -5.33 -10.08 -7.69
N PRO A 110 -6.67 -9.98 -7.72
CA PRO A 110 -7.55 -11.13 -7.56
C PRO A 110 -7.34 -12.18 -8.64
N SER A 111 -7.41 -13.47 -8.28
CA SER A 111 -7.19 -14.57 -9.23
C SER A 111 -8.20 -14.59 -10.37
N ALA A 112 -9.46 -14.21 -10.10
CA ALA A 112 -10.49 -14.13 -11.12
C ALA A 112 -10.18 -13.01 -12.15
N ALA A 113 -9.65 -11.87 -11.67
CA ALA A 113 -9.21 -10.79 -12.53
C ALA A 113 -8.04 -11.21 -13.42
N LEU A 114 -7.01 -11.82 -12.81
CA LEU A 114 -5.85 -12.33 -13.54
C LEU A 114 -6.24 -13.39 -14.59
N TYR A 115 -7.10 -14.33 -14.21
CA TYR A 115 -7.63 -15.33 -15.14
C TYR A 115 -8.33 -14.67 -16.33
N ASN A 116 -9.22 -13.70 -16.08
CA ASN A 116 -9.95 -13.02 -17.15
C ASN A 116 -9.05 -12.23 -18.10
N VAL A 117 -7.95 -11.66 -17.59
CA VAL A 117 -6.98 -10.92 -18.41
C VAL A 117 -6.15 -11.87 -19.30
N LEU A 118 -5.93 -13.10 -18.84
CA LEU A 118 -5.06 -14.08 -19.51
C LEU A 118 -5.80 -15.15 -20.33
N LYS A 119 -7.12 -15.32 -20.14
CA LYS A 119 -7.90 -16.42 -20.75
C LYS A 119 -7.80 -16.48 -22.28
N ASP A 120 -7.68 -15.33 -22.94
CA ASP A 120 -7.64 -15.21 -24.40
C ASP A 120 -6.22 -15.14 -24.97
N SER A 121 -5.19 -15.38 -24.14
CA SER A 121 -3.78 -15.22 -24.52
C SER A 121 -3.00 -16.53 -24.36
N ASN A 122 -2.44 -17.03 -25.47
CA ASN A 122 -1.58 -18.21 -25.47
C ASN A 122 -0.20 -17.97 -24.82
N ALA A 123 0.23 -16.71 -24.75
CA ALA A 123 1.49 -16.30 -24.14
C ALA A 123 1.36 -14.95 -23.43
N VAL A 124 2.08 -14.78 -22.33
CA VAL A 124 2.17 -13.51 -21.60
C VAL A 124 3.20 -12.61 -22.29
N SER A 125 2.77 -11.45 -22.78
CA SER A 125 3.65 -10.45 -23.38
C SER A 125 4.11 -9.40 -22.35
N LEU A 126 5.16 -8.65 -22.68
CA LEU A 126 5.66 -7.58 -21.81
C LEU A 126 4.63 -6.46 -21.67
N GLU A 127 3.93 -6.12 -22.75
CA GLU A 127 2.87 -5.12 -22.78
C GLU A 127 1.73 -5.50 -21.83
N LYS A 128 1.39 -6.80 -21.78
CA LYS A 128 0.38 -7.31 -20.84
C LYS A 128 0.84 -7.22 -19.39
N VAL A 129 2.11 -7.50 -19.13
CA VAL A 129 2.73 -7.36 -17.79
C VAL A 129 2.73 -5.91 -17.33
N VAL A 130 3.15 -4.98 -18.20
CA VAL A 130 3.08 -3.54 -17.93
C VAL A 130 1.64 -3.09 -17.67
N TRP A 131 0.69 -3.54 -18.48
CA TRP A 131 -0.72 -3.23 -18.27
C TRP A 131 -1.22 -3.71 -16.89
N LEU A 132 -0.85 -4.92 -16.46
CA LEU A 132 -1.20 -5.44 -15.13
C LEU A 132 -0.60 -4.60 -14.00
N GLU A 133 0.65 -4.17 -14.13
CA GLU A 133 1.30 -3.29 -13.15
C GLU A 133 0.54 -1.99 -12.95
N GLN A 134 0.22 -1.34 -14.07
CA GLN A 134 -0.40 -0.03 -14.10
C GLN A 134 -1.85 -0.12 -13.62
N TYR A 135 -2.60 -1.12 -14.10
CA TYR A 135 -4.00 -1.28 -13.74
C TYR A 135 -4.20 -1.66 -12.27
N PHE A 136 -3.39 -2.58 -11.71
CA PHE A 136 -3.52 -3.01 -10.31
C PHE A 136 -2.62 -2.23 -9.33
N GLY A 137 -1.75 -1.35 -9.84
CA GLY A 137 -0.80 -0.58 -9.05
C GLY A 137 0.20 -1.48 -8.31
N MET A 138 0.76 -2.48 -9.00
CA MET A 138 1.71 -3.44 -8.44
C MET A 138 3.07 -3.33 -9.12
N SER A 139 4.15 -3.61 -8.40
CA SER A 139 5.49 -3.65 -8.99
C SER A 139 5.65 -4.79 -10.01
N ARG A 140 6.54 -4.61 -10.99
CA ARG A 140 6.95 -5.66 -11.95
C ARG A 140 7.30 -6.97 -11.26
N GLN A 141 8.07 -6.89 -10.17
CA GLN A 141 8.51 -8.06 -9.42
C GLN A 141 7.32 -8.83 -8.85
N ALA A 142 6.33 -8.15 -8.27
CA ALA A 142 5.14 -8.78 -7.70
C ALA A 142 4.26 -9.44 -8.78
N ILE A 143 4.06 -8.77 -9.92
CA ILE A 143 3.33 -9.33 -11.07
C ILE A 143 4.04 -10.56 -11.64
N LEU A 144 5.34 -10.49 -11.88
CA LEU A 144 6.10 -11.61 -12.41
C LEU A 144 6.13 -12.81 -11.44
N TYR A 145 6.27 -12.55 -10.14
CA TYR A 145 6.19 -13.61 -9.13
C TYR A 145 4.82 -14.30 -9.17
N ARG A 146 3.75 -13.50 -9.25
CA ARG A 146 2.39 -14.02 -9.32
C ARG A 146 2.16 -14.87 -10.57
N LEU A 147 2.55 -14.37 -11.74
CA LEU A 147 2.45 -15.10 -13.02
C LEU A 147 3.25 -16.40 -12.99
N LYS A 148 4.46 -16.38 -12.42
CA LYS A 148 5.31 -17.58 -12.28
C LYS A 148 4.67 -18.60 -11.34
N SER A 149 4.10 -18.15 -10.21
CA SER A 149 3.42 -19.02 -9.25
C SER A 149 2.17 -19.71 -9.82
N GLU A 150 1.50 -19.08 -10.80
CA GLU A 150 0.36 -19.64 -11.53
C GLU A 150 0.77 -20.42 -12.80
N GLY A 151 2.07 -20.63 -13.02
CA GLY A 151 2.61 -21.36 -14.16
C GLY A 151 2.38 -20.68 -15.52
N LYS A 152 2.12 -19.37 -15.53
CA LYS A 152 1.86 -18.59 -16.75
C LYS A 152 3.13 -18.15 -17.47
N ILE A 153 4.24 -18.08 -16.74
CA ILE A 153 5.57 -17.77 -17.26
C ILE A 153 6.60 -18.72 -16.64
N ASP A 154 7.65 -19.03 -17.40
CA ASP A 154 8.79 -19.81 -16.91
C ASP A 154 9.89 -18.89 -16.32
N SER A 155 10.97 -19.48 -15.81
CA SER A 155 12.11 -18.73 -15.26
C SER A 155 12.83 -17.87 -16.31
N ASN A 156 12.84 -18.30 -17.58
CA ASN A 156 13.49 -17.56 -18.66
C ASN A 156 12.74 -16.27 -18.96
N LEU A 157 11.43 -16.36 -19.13
CA LEU A 157 10.55 -15.22 -19.38
C LEU A 157 10.48 -14.29 -18.18
N TYR A 158 10.43 -14.85 -16.96
CA TYR A 158 10.56 -14.09 -15.72
C TYR A 158 11.82 -13.21 -15.75
N ASN A 159 13.01 -13.80 -15.94
CA ASN A 159 14.29 -13.07 -15.95
C ASN A 159 14.33 -12.01 -17.07
N LYS A 160 13.86 -12.35 -18.26
CA LYS A 160 13.81 -11.44 -19.41
C LYS A 160 12.93 -10.20 -19.14
N MET A 161 11.85 -10.36 -18.38
CA MET A 161 10.90 -9.28 -18.11
C MET A 161 11.25 -8.43 -16.88
N GLN A 162 12.29 -8.76 -16.10
CA GLN A 162 12.64 -7.99 -14.90
C GLN A 162 13.42 -6.70 -15.20
N VAL A 163 13.91 -6.53 -16.42
CA VAL A 163 14.74 -5.39 -16.82
C VAL A 163 13.90 -4.27 -17.44
N ASP A 164 14.49 -3.08 -17.54
CA ASP A 164 13.90 -1.90 -18.21
C ASP A 164 12.48 -1.54 -17.74
N VAL A 165 12.19 -1.72 -16.45
CA VAL A 165 10.83 -1.59 -15.90
C VAL A 165 10.24 -0.20 -16.18
N GLN A 166 10.94 0.86 -15.77
CA GLN A 166 10.47 2.25 -15.99
C GLN A 166 10.44 2.61 -17.49
N TYR A 167 11.46 2.21 -18.24
CA TYR A 167 11.56 2.50 -19.66
C TYR A 167 10.45 1.82 -20.48
N SER A 168 10.16 0.55 -20.20
CA SER A 168 9.08 -0.20 -20.88
C SER A 168 7.70 0.39 -20.58
N ALA A 169 7.44 0.84 -19.35
CA ALA A 169 6.21 1.54 -19.00
C ALA A 169 6.07 2.88 -19.73
N ALA A 170 7.12 3.72 -19.70
CA ALA A 170 7.13 5.01 -20.38
C ALA A 170 6.96 4.86 -21.91
N LYS A 171 7.63 3.88 -22.51
CA LYS A 171 7.51 3.58 -23.96
C LYS A 171 6.09 3.17 -24.35
N LEU A 172 5.32 2.59 -23.44
CA LEU A 172 3.92 2.22 -23.65
C LEU A 172 2.93 3.33 -23.28
N GLY A 173 3.41 4.51 -22.89
CA GLY A 173 2.60 5.69 -22.61
C GLY A 173 2.11 5.83 -21.17
N TYR A 174 2.71 5.09 -20.22
CA TYR A 174 2.37 5.21 -18.80
C TYR A 174 3.35 6.09 -18.04
N ASP A 175 2.85 6.70 -16.96
CA ASP A 175 3.70 7.36 -15.97
C ASP A 175 4.59 6.36 -15.23
N THR A 176 5.68 6.88 -14.69
CA THR A 176 6.71 6.06 -14.03
C THR A 176 6.63 6.09 -12.51
N ASP A 177 5.64 6.80 -11.95
CA ASP A 177 5.50 7.04 -10.50
C ASP A 177 5.29 5.76 -9.70
N LEU A 178 4.63 4.77 -10.29
CA LEU A 178 4.47 3.44 -9.70
C LEU A 178 5.80 2.80 -9.29
N TYR A 179 6.89 3.13 -10.00
CA TYR A 179 8.21 2.54 -9.84
C TYR A 179 9.19 3.45 -9.09
N LYS A 180 8.78 4.67 -8.73
CA LYS A 180 9.61 5.66 -8.04
C LYS A 180 9.23 5.73 -6.57
N SER A 181 10.23 6.02 -5.74
CA SER A 181 10.01 6.35 -4.33
C SER A 181 9.30 7.70 -4.19
N THR A 182 8.58 7.89 -3.09
CA THR A 182 7.95 9.19 -2.81
C THR A 182 9.04 10.27 -2.65
N PRO A 183 8.91 11.44 -3.31
CA PRO A 183 9.89 12.52 -3.19
C PRO A 183 10.14 12.93 -1.73
N ALA A 184 11.38 13.32 -1.42
CA ALA A 184 11.73 13.86 -0.11
C ALA A 184 10.90 15.13 0.18
N GLY A 185 10.21 15.16 1.33
CA GLY A 185 9.27 16.23 1.70
C GLY A 185 7.80 15.78 1.67
N ASN A 186 7.42 14.92 0.73
CA ASN A 186 6.07 14.33 0.66
C ASN A 186 6.03 12.86 1.13
N ASN A 187 7.15 12.39 1.67
CA ASN A 187 7.36 11.01 2.09
C ASN A 187 6.98 10.77 3.55
N MET A 188 6.45 11.76 4.27
CA MET A 188 5.98 11.57 5.63
C MET A 188 4.55 12.07 5.74
N LYS A 189 3.65 11.24 6.24
CA LYS A 189 2.24 11.61 6.44
C LYS A 189 1.55 10.65 7.37
N THR A 190 0.85 11.16 8.37
CA THR A 190 -0.06 10.36 9.20
C THR A 190 -1.51 10.63 8.83
N THR A 191 -2.30 9.57 8.74
CA THR A 191 -3.73 9.63 8.40
C THR A 191 -4.54 8.65 9.25
N GLY A 192 -5.86 8.81 9.24
CA GLY A 192 -6.77 7.91 9.95
C GLY A 192 -7.07 8.36 11.37
N GLN A 193 -7.18 7.39 12.29
CA GLN A 193 -7.71 7.60 13.65
C GLN A 193 -6.97 8.69 14.43
N TYR A 194 -5.64 8.74 14.36
CA TYR A 194 -4.83 9.75 15.07
C TYR A 194 -5.32 11.18 14.78
N ILE A 195 -5.50 11.52 13.51
CA ILE A 195 -5.94 12.86 13.08
C ILE A 195 -7.37 13.14 13.55
N ARG A 196 -8.29 12.17 13.38
CA ARG A 196 -9.67 12.31 13.85
C ARG A 196 -9.76 12.49 15.38
N MET A 197 -8.88 11.83 16.13
CA MET A 197 -8.85 11.94 17.58
C MET A 197 -8.30 13.30 18.02
N ALA A 198 -7.24 13.79 17.38
CA ALA A 198 -6.71 15.12 17.63
C ALA A 198 -7.78 16.20 17.40
N ASP A 199 -8.49 16.11 16.26
CA ASP A 199 -9.58 17.03 15.89
C ASP A 199 -10.73 16.95 16.90
N LYS A 200 -11.15 15.73 17.27
CA LYS A 200 -12.18 15.52 18.28
C LYS A 200 -11.81 16.17 19.62
N LEU A 201 -10.61 15.91 20.14
CA LEU A 201 -10.13 16.47 21.41
C LEU A 201 -10.10 18.00 21.38
N TYR A 202 -9.73 18.58 20.24
CA TYR A 202 -9.74 20.03 20.06
C TYR A 202 -11.17 20.59 20.02
N SER A 203 -12.06 19.97 19.23
CA SER A 203 -13.47 20.37 19.09
C SER A 203 -14.27 20.26 20.40
N GLU A 204 -13.88 19.33 21.27
CA GLU A 204 -14.47 19.14 22.61
C GLU A 204 -13.81 20.02 23.68
N GLU A 205 -12.93 20.94 23.29
CA GLU A 205 -12.17 21.86 24.17
C GLU A 205 -11.33 21.15 25.24
N ILE A 206 -10.99 19.88 25.03
CA ILE A 206 -10.16 19.09 25.95
C ILE A 206 -8.69 19.51 25.85
N ILE A 207 -8.24 19.92 24.66
CA ILE A 207 -6.88 20.41 24.41
C ILE A 207 -6.91 21.83 23.82
N SER A 208 -5.85 22.59 24.08
CA SER A 208 -5.67 23.91 23.47
C SER A 208 -5.32 23.82 21.98
N ILE A 209 -5.54 24.92 21.23
CA ILE A 209 -5.11 25.01 19.83
C ILE A 209 -3.61 24.71 19.66
N GLY A 210 -2.75 25.23 20.54
CA GLY A 210 -1.32 24.98 20.46
C GLY A 210 -0.97 23.50 20.65
N LYS A 211 -1.74 22.76 21.47
CA LYS A 211 -1.55 21.31 21.62
C LYS A 211 -2.09 20.54 20.41
N TYR A 212 -3.19 21.00 19.81
CA TYR A 212 -3.72 20.42 18.58
C TYR A 212 -2.71 20.56 17.42
N GLU A 213 -2.19 21.77 17.20
CA GLU A 213 -1.16 22.04 16.19
C GLU A 213 0.12 21.22 16.45
N GLU A 214 0.59 21.13 17.70
CA GLU A 214 1.73 20.27 18.07
C GLU A 214 1.48 18.80 17.66
N MET A 215 0.29 18.25 17.95
CA MET A 215 -0.06 16.88 17.56
C MET A 215 -0.11 16.69 16.04
N LEU A 216 -0.57 17.69 15.29
CA LEU A 216 -0.59 17.64 13.82
C LEU A 216 0.84 17.69 13.24
N LEU A 217 1.73 18.50 13.81
CA LEU A 217 3.13 18.58 13.39
C LEU A 217 3.87 17.27 13.69
N ASP A 218 3.68 16.68 14.87
CA ASP A 218 4.21 15.35 15.21
C ASP A 218 3.70 14.25 14.26
N ALA A 219 2.54 14.48 13.66
CA ALA A 219 1.89 13.58 12.71
C ALA A 219 2.27 13.86 11.23
N PHE A 220 3.21 14.78 10.97
CA PHE A 220 3.61 15.19 9.61
C PHE A 220 2.41 15.72 8.81
N ARG A 221 1.63 16.59 9.45
CA ARG A 221 0.48 17.28 8.85
C ARG A 221 0.64 18.79 8.93
N GLU A 222 1.79 19.27 8.49
CA GLU A 222 2.06 20.70 8.29
C GLU A 222 1.00 21.36 7.39
N ASP A 223 0.47 20.62 6.41
CA ASP A 223 -0.64 21.02 5.53
C ASP A 223 -1.90 21.44 6.31
N LEU A 224 -2.15 20.84 7.47
CA LEU A 224 -3.30 21.19 8.31
C LEU A 224 -3.05 22.37 9.26
N VAL A 225 -1.79 22.73 9.49
CA VAL A 225 -1.41 23.79 10.43
C VAL A 225 -1.14 25.09 9.69
N PHE A 226 -0.40 25.02 8.59
CA PHE A 226 0.03 26.21 7.84
C PHE A 226 -0.77 26.43 6.56
N GLY A 227 -1.60 25.47 6.15
CA GLY A 227 -2.19 25.42 4.81
C GLY A 227 -1.20 24.87 3.78
N ASP A 228 -1.69 24.42 2.63
CA ASP A 228 -0.82 24.05 1.52
C ASP A 228 -0.27 25.34 0.88
N ASP A 229 1.04 25.41 0.60
CA ASP A 229 1.67 26.52 -0.14
C ASP A 229 1.11 26.69 -1.59
N ASN A 230 0.14 25.86 -1.99
CA ASN A 230 -0.39 25.72 -3.35
C ASN A 230 -1.89 26.03 -3.52
N GLU A 231 -2.60 26.55 -2.52
CA GLU A 231 -4.03 26.89 -2.69
C GLU A 231 -4.30 28.39 -2.55
N GLY A 232 -4.42 29.04 -3.70
CA GLY A 232 -5.35 30.17 -3.81
C GLY A 232 -6.77 29.61 -3.68
N ASP A 233 -7.56 30.22 -2.79
CA ASP A 233 -9.00 30.03 -2.56
C ASP A 233 -9.64 28.86 -3.35
N GLU A 234 -9.69 27.68 -2.74
CA GLU A 234 -10.48 26.56 -3.30
C GLU A 234 -11.96 26.96 -3.37
N ILE A 235 -12.45 27.15 -4.59
CA ILE A 235 -13.87 27.02 -4.89
C ILE A 235 -14.12 25.53 -5.14
N ILE A 236 -14.76 24.89 -4.17
CA ILE A 236 -15.33 23.54 -4.32
C ILE A 236 -16.66 23.70 -5.07
N ASP A 237 -16.81 23.03 -6.22
CA ASP A 237 -18.05 22.96 -7.02
C ASP A 237 -19.19 22.22 -6.28
#